data_AF-A0A9R0RLH2-F1
#
_entry.id   AF-A0A9R0RLH2-F1
#
_cell.length_a   1.000
_cell.length_b   1.000
_cell.length_c   1.000
_cell.angle_alpha   90.00
_cell.angle_beta   90.00
_cell.angle_gamma   90.00
#
_symmetry.space_group_name_H-M   'P 1'
#
loop_
_entity.id
_entity.type
_entity.pdbx_description
1 polymer ?
#
loop_
_entity_poly.entity_id
_entity_poly.type
_entity_poly.pdbx_seq_one_letter_code
_entity_poly.pdbx_strand_id
1 'polypeptide(L)'
;MRNPKVMVLSVALPLAPPEAILYDGLPLGAIDAIKAAYGAVVQILDPPKDCFDLTMKINLTKLPTDEEQRNVVLTQIASVREVVLGAPLKLLLRHLASKTVAPNVDKLVALVHRPNESFFLAPQADKVTVVYPMRFQDSIDIVLATSFLQEFVEARRTAALNNAPSCMWSPVPPLELKGVNADALDANAGFVTFVVFPRHVEGRKLDKTVWSLLTFHAYVSYHVKVTPLFSWPGFIFIKFVDP
;
A
#
# COMPACT_ATOMS: atom_id res chain seq x y z
N MET A 1 -19.20 -32.53 -9.90
CA MET A 1 -19.67 -32.43 -8.50
C MET A 1 -18.76 -31.46 -7.75
N ARG A 2 -19.30 -30.41 -7.11
CA ARG A 2 -18.50 -29.50 -6.27
C ARG A 2 -18.12 -30.24 -4.99
N ASN A 3 -16.84 -30.28 -4.64
CA ASN A 3 -16.39 -30.83 -3.36
C ASN A 3 -16.69 -29.80 -2.25
N PRO A 4 -17.60 -30.07 -1.30
CA PRO A 4 -18.00 -29.09 -0.28
C PRO A 4 -16.87 -28.77 0.71
N LYS A 5 -15.77 -29.52 0.69
CA LYS A 5 -14.60 -29.34 1.56
C LYS A 5 -13.56 -28.38 0.98
N VAL A 6 -13.73 -27.94 -0.26
CA VAL A 6 -12.78 -27.08 -0.97
C VAL A 6 -13.51 -25.88 -1.55
N MET A 7 -13.07 -24.69 -1.18
CA MET A 7 -13.54 -23.44 -1.78
C MET A 7 -12.51 -22.96 -2.80
N VAL A 8 -12.96 -22.45 -3.94
CA VAL A 8 -12.09 -21.83 -4.95
C VAL A 8 -12.33 -20.32 -4.89
N LEU A 9 -11.25 -19.56 -4.68
CA LEU A 9 -11.24 -18.10 -4.72
C LEU A 9 -10.40 -17.65 -5.92
N SER A 10 -11.01 -16.90 -6.82
CA SER A 10 -10.33 -16.26 -7.95
C SER A 10 -10.37 -14.75 -7.77
N VAL A 11 -9.24 -14.09 -7.99
CA VAL A 11 -9.05 -12.64 -7.77
C VAL A 11 -8.55 -12.02 -9.06
N ALA A 12 -9.20 -10.93 -9.46
CA ALA A 12 -8.72 -10.04 -10.50
C ALA A 12 -8.07 -8.81 -9.85
N LEU A 13 -6.87 -8.47 -10.30
CA LEU A 13 -6.12 -7.31 -9.86
C LEU A 13 -6.50 -6.10 -10.72
N PRO A 14 -6.34 -4.87 -10.19
CA PRO A 14 -6.50 -3.67 -11.01
C PRO A 14 -5.52 -3.71 -12.18
N LEU A 15 -5.93 -3.16 -13.32
CA LEU A 15 -5.07 -3.04 -14.50
C LEU A 15 -3.77 -2.32 -14.11
N ALA A 16 -2.66 -3.00 -14.35
CA ALA A 16 -1.36 -2.44 -14.04
C ALA A 16 -0.96 -1.43 -15.13
N PRO A 17 -0.51 -0.22 -14.75
CA PRO A 17 0.00 0.74 -15.70
C PRO A 17 1.37 0.29 -16.23
N PRO A 18 1.84 0.87 -17.35
CA PRO A 18 3.04 0.41 -18.04
C PRO A 18 4.31 0.36 -17.18
N GLU A 19 4.37 1.16 -16.12
CA GLU A 19 5.53 1.25 -15.23
C GLU A 19 5.59 0.12 -14.19
N ALA A 20 4.48 -0.59 -13.97
CA ALA A 20 4.42 -1.66 -12.98
C ALA A 20 5.07 -2.95 -13.50
N ILE A 21 6.00 -3.51 -12.71
CA ILE A 21 6.68 -4.74 -13.06
C ILE A 21 5.86 -5.92 -12.52
N LEU A 22 5.24 -6.67 -13.43
CA LEU A 22 4.53 -7.91 -13.13
C LEU A 22 5.33 -9.12 -13.64
N TYR A 23 5.30 -10.20 -12.87
CA TYR A 23 5.81 -11.52 -13.23
C TYR A 23 4.61 -12.47 -13.28
N ASP A 24 4.31 -13.02 -14.47
CA ASP A 24 3.14 -13.88 -14.72
C ASP A 24 1.81 -13.26 -14.23
N GLY A 25 1.64 -11.95 -14.45
CA GLY A 25 0.43 -11.20 -14.05
C GLY A 25 0.39 -10.79 -12.57
N LEU A 26 1.38 -11.17 -11.75
CA LEU A 26 1.44 -10.84 -10.33
C LEU A 26 2.62 -9.93 -9.97
N PRO A 27 2.47 -9.07 -8.94
CA PRO A 27 3.56 -8.22 -8.49
C PRO A 27 4.68 -9.03 -7.82
N LEU A 28 5.90 -8.48 -7.85
CA LEU A 28 7.09 -9.12 -7.26
C LEU A 28 6.86 -9.56 -5.80
N GLY A 29 7.17 -10.82 -5.49
CA GLY A 29 7.04 -11.38 -4.14
C GLY A 29 5.60 -11.77 -3.74
N ALA A 30 4.61 -11.62 -4.63
CA ALA A 30 3.22 -11.98 -4.34
C ALA A 30 3.04 -13.46 -4.00
N ILE A 31 3.66 -14.36 -4.79
CA ILE A 31 3.57 -15.81 -4.56
C ILE A 31 4.17 -16.18 -3.19
N ASP A 32 5.32 -15.62 -2.86
CA ASP A 32 5.98 -15.88 -1.58
C ASP A 32 5.18 -15.29 -0.40
N ALA A 33 4.58 -14.11 -0.59
CA ALA A 33 3.68 -13.52 0.41
C ALA A 33 2.45 -14.39 0.65
N ILE A 34 1.84 -14.93 -0.41
CA ILE A 34 0.69 -15.85 -0.30
C ILE A 34 1.12 -17.15 0.38
N LYS A 35 2.25 -17.74 -0.01
CA LYS A 35 2.76 -18.97 0.61
C LYS A 35 3.06 -18.77 2.10
N ALA A 36 3.67 -17.65 2.45
CA ALA A 36 3.99 -17.30 3.84
C ALA A 36 2.73 -17.04 4.68
N ALA A 37 1.72 -16.38 4.11
CA ALA A 37 0.49 -16.04 4.81
C ALA A 37 -0.50 -17.22 4.90
N TYR A 38 -0.57 -18.05 3.86
CA TYR A 38 -1.69 -18.99 3.68
C TYR A 38 -1.28 -20.44 3.35
N GLY A 39 0.01 -20.76 3.20
CA GLY A 39 0.48 -22.03 2.66
C GLY A 39 0.00 -23.30 3.39
N ALA A 40 -0.44 -23.18 4.64
CA ALA A 40 -1.02 -24.29 5.39
C ALA A 40 -2.42 -24.71 4.88
N VAL A 41 -3.23 -23.74 4.44
CA VAL A 41 -4.66 -23.90 4.12
C VAL A 41 -4.93 -23.73 2.63
N VAL A 42 -4.05 -23.00 1.93
CA VAL A 42 -4.27 -22.54 0.56
C VAL A 42 -3.29 -23.18 -0.41
N GLN A 43 -3.81 -23.63 -1.54
CA GLN A 43 -3.05 -24.11 -2.69
C GLN A 43 -3.31 -23.16 -3.88
N ILE A 44 -2.24 -22.55 -4.40
CA ILE A 44 -2.31 -21.74 -5.62
C ILE A 44 -2.54 -22.68 -6.82
N LEU A 45 -3.44 -22.32 -7.72
CA LEU A 45 -3.62 -23.01 -8.99
C LEU A 45 -2.85 -22.29 -10.09
N ASP A 46 -2.06 -23.06 -10.83
CA ASP A 46 -1.28 -22.61 -11.97
C ASP A 46 -1.55 -23.56 -13.15
N PRO A 47 -2.11 -23.10 -14.28
CA PRO A 47 -2.51 -21.72 -14.57
C PRO A 47 -3.74 -21.25 -13.77
N PRO A 48 -3.91 -19.94 -13.56
CA PRO A 48 -5.13 -19.39 -12.98
C PRO A 48 -6.33 -19.65 -13.91
N LYS A 49 -7.54 -19.57 -13.35
CA LYS A 49 -8.77 -19.70 -14.14
C LYS A 49 -8.89 -18.53 -15.12
N ASP A 50 -9.42 -18.79 -16.31
CA ASP A 50 -9.60 -17.80 -17.38
C ASP A 50 -10.18 -16.47 -16.84
N CYS A 51 -9.59 -15.37 -17.28
CA CYS A 51 -9.92 -13.99 -16.90
C CYS A 51 -9.59 -13.57 -15.46
N PHE A 52 -8.79 -14.34 -14.71
CA PHE A 52 -8.32 -13.97 -13.37
C PHE A 52 -6.79 -14.04 -13.27
N ASP A 53 -6.20 -13.13 -12.49
CA ASP A 53 -4.74 -13.07 -12.28
C ASP A 53 -4.27 -14.07 -11.22
N LEU A 54 -5.14 -14.43 -10.28
CA LEU A 54 -4.83 -15.39 -9.21
C LEU A 54 -6.02 -16.29 -8.95
N THR A 55 -5.78 -17.60 -8.91
CA THR A 55 -6.77 -18.57 -8.43
C THR A 55 -6.18 -19.44 -7.35
N MET A 56 -6.92 -19.62 -6.27
CA MET A 56 -6.48 -20.40 -5.12
C MET A 56 -7.58 -21.32 -4.59
N LYS A 57 -7.17 -22.53 -4.19
CA LYS A 57 -8.01 -23.51 -3.51
C LYS A 57 -7.78 -23.42 -2.01
N ILE A 58 -8.85 -23.17 -1.28
CA ILE A 58 -8.87 -23.09 0.17
C ILE A 58 -9.43 -24.40 0.68
N ASN A 59 -8.63 -25.13 1.47
CA ASN A 59 -9.07 -26.37 2.08
C ASN A 59 -9.75 -26.08 3.43
N LEU A 60 -11.08 -26.18 3.45
CA LEU A 60 -11.87 -25.86 4.64
C LEU A 60 -11.64 -26.84 5.80
N THR A 61 -11.14 -28.06 5.52
CA THR A 61 -10.84 -29.04 6.59
C THR A 61 -9.54 -28.75 7.33
N LYS A 62 -8.69 -27.88 6.77
CA LYS A 62 -7.43 -27.46 7.40
C LYS A 62 -7.58 -26.17 8.21
N LEU A 63 -8.80 -25.62 8.29
CA LEU A 63 -9.07 -24.46 9.12
C LEU A 63 -8.99 -24.86 10.61
N PRO A 64 -8.49 -23.97 11.48
CA PRO A 64 -8.52 -24.19 12.92
C PRO A 64 -9.95 -24.45 13.42
N THR A 65 -10.08 -25.37 14.37
CA THR A 65 -11.35 -25.63 15.06
C THR A 65 -11.68 -24.51 16.05
N ASP A 66 -10.63 -23.90 16.61
CA ASP A 66 -10.73 -22.74 17.50
C ASP A 66 -11.29 -21.53 16.75
N GLU A 67 -12.27 -20.86 17.36
CA GLU A 67 -13.03 -19.79 16.71
C GLU A 67 -12.18 -18.52 16.50
N GLU A 68 -11.35 -18.15 17.46
CA GLU A 68 -10.49 -16.97 17.36
C GLU A 68 -9.43 -17.16 16.28
N GLN A 69 -8.73 -18.30 16.29
CA GLN A 69 -7.75 -18.63 15.26
C GLN A 69 -8.39 -18.76 13.87
N ARG A 70 -9.58 -19.33 13.79
CA ARG A 70 -10.34 -19.41 12.55
C ARG A 70 -10.67 -18.02 12.02
N ASN A 71 -11.16 -17.11 12.86
CA ASN A 71 -11.50 -15.75 12.46
C ASN A 71 -10.26 -14.97 12.00
N VAL A 72 -9.10 -15.18 12.62
CA VAL A 72 -7.82 -14.62 12.16
C VAL A 72 -7.48 -15.11 10.75
N VAL A 73 -7.54 -16.42 10.51
CA VAL A 73 -7.25 -17.00 9.18
C VAL A 73 -8.24 -16.50 8.13
N LEU A 74 -9.54 -16.43 8.45
CA LEU A 74 -10.57 -15.92 7.54
C LEU A 74 -10.35 -14.44 7.20
N THR A 75 -10.01 -13.62 8.20
CA THR A 75 -9.72 -12.20 8.00
C THR A 75 -8.47 -12.02 7.11
N GLN A 76 -7.45 -12.85 7.31
CA GLN A 76 -6.28 -12.86 6.44
C GLN A 76 -6.64 -13.26 5.01
N ILE A 77 -7.49 -14.27 4.81
CA ILE A 77 -7.94 -14.68 3.46
C ILE A 77 -8.72 -13.54 2.80
N ALA A 78 -9.54 -12.80 3.55
CA ALA A 78 -10.28 -11.66 3.05
C ALA A 78 -9.36 -10.51 2.58
N SER A 79 -8.17 -10.35 3.17
CA SER A 79 -7.18 -9.33 2.78
C SER A 79 -6.20 -9.78 1.69
N VAL A 80 -6.49 -10.87 0.95
CA VAL A 80 -5.56 -11.43 -0.05
C VAL A 80 -5.11 -10.41 -1.11
N ARG A 81 -6.00 -9.51 -1.53
CA ARG A 81 -5.68 -8.45 -2.49
C ARG A 81 -4.63 -7.50 -1.93
N GLU A 82 -4.74 -7.12 -0.66
CA GLU A 82 -3.80 -6.23 0.00
C GLU A 82 -2.45 -6.90 0.20
N VAL A 83 -2.46 -8.20 0.55
CA VAL A 83 -1.23 -8.99 0.67
C VAL A 83 -0.49 -9.08 -0.67
N VAL A 84 -1.21 -9.30 -1.76
CA VAL A 84 -0.62 -9.38 -3.11
C VAL A 84 -0.08 -8.02 -3.56
N LEU A 85 -0.90 -6.97 -3.53
CA LEU A 85 -0.50 -5.64 -3.99
C LEU A 85 0.57 -4.99 -3.08
N GLY A 86 0.57 -5.35 -1.80
CA GLY A 86 1.55 -4.91 -0.81
C GLY A 86 2.85 -5.72 -0.79
N ALA A 87 2.92 -6.84 -1.50
CA ALA A 87 4.07 -7.74 -1.46
C ALA A 87 5.39 -7.08 -1.88
N PRO A 88 5.45 -6.28 -2.96
CA PRO A 88 6.71 -5.62 -3.35
C PRO A 88 7.19 -4.62 -2.30
N LEU A 89 6.26 -3.84 -1.72
CA LEU A 89 6.59 -2.89 -0.66
C LEU A 89 7.14 -3.62 0.56
N LYS A 90 6.45 -4.67 1.01
CA LYS A 90 6.88 -5.47 2.16
C LYS A 90 8.24 -6.12 1.92
N LEU A 91 8.51 -6.59 0.71
CA LEU A 91 9.79 -7.16 0.32
C LEU A 91 10.92 -6.12 0.44
N LEU A 92 10.75 -4.95 -0.18
CA LEU A 92 11.75 -3.88 -0.15
C LEU A 92 12.02 -3.36 1.26
N LEU A 93 10.96 -3.16 2.06
CA LEU A 93 11.10 -2.73 3.45
C LEU A 93 11.73 -3.82 4.34
N ARG A 94 11.51 -5.10 4.03
CA ARG A 94 12.20 -6.20 4.73
C ARG A 94 13.70 -6.18 4.44
N HIS A 95 14.10 -5.95 3.19
CA HIS A 95 15.52 -5.80 2.85
C HIS A 95 16.17 -4.59 3.53
N LEU A 96 15.43 -3.49 3.61
CA LEU A 96 15.85 -2.30 4.37
C LEU A 96 16.04 -2.62 5.85
N ALA A 97 15.11 -3.37 6.45
CA ALA A 97 15.19 -3.78 7.86
C ALA A 97 16.39 -4.71 8.14
N SER A 98 16.72 -5.62 7.22
CA SER A 98 17.88 -6.51 7.34
C SER A 98 19.20 -5.86 6.91
N LYS A 99 19.18 -4.60 6.47
CA LYS A 99 20.36 -3.88 5.91
C LYS A 99 21.03 -4.65 4.78
N THR A 100 20.23 -5.42 4.04
CA THR A 100 20.67 -6.18 2.88
C THR A 100 20.38 -5.37 1.63
N VAL A 101 21.25 -5.47 0.62
CA VAL A 101 21.03 -4.88 -0.71
C VAL A 101 19.68 -5.39 -1.23
N ALA A 102 18.73 -4.47 -1.46
CA ALA A 102 17.42 -4.82 -1.97
C ALA A 102 17.54 -5.38 -3.40
N PRO A 103 16.70 -6.34 -3.82
CA PRO A 103 16.57 -6.65 -5.24
C PRO A 103 16.11 -5.36 -5.93
N ASN A 104 16.84 -4.92 -6.96
CA ASN A 104 16.60 -3.67 -7.69
C ASN A 104 17.00 -2.36 -6.98
N VAL A 105 18.11 -2.34 -6.21
CA VAL A 105 18.72 -1.06 -5.77
C VAL A 105 18.85 -0.09 -6.94
N ASP A 106 18.48 1.16 -6.71
CA ASP A 106 18.49 2.28 -7.68
C ASP A 106 17.54 2.14 -8.87
N LYS A 107 16.65 1.14 -8.87
CA LYS A 107 15.57 1.04 -9.86
C LYS A 107 14.24 1.37 -9.21
N LEU A 108 13.54 2.33 -9.81
CA LEU A 108 12.20 2.73 -9.39
C LEU A 108 11.22 1.57 -9.59
N VAL A 109 10.39 1.32 -8.58
CA VAL A 109 9.32 0.31 -8.60
C VAL A 109 7.98 1.03 -8.51
N ALA A 110 7.15 0.95 -9.55
CA ALA A 110 5.78 1.46 -9.51
C ALA A 110 4.84 0.41 -8.91
N LEU A 111 4.02 0.82 -7.94
CA LEU A 111 3.04 -0.02 -7.29
C LEU A 111 1.61 0.45 -7.57
N VAL A 112 0.80 -0.52 -7.96
CA VAL A 112 -0.61 -0.33 -8.29
C VAL A 112 -1.43 -0.70 -7.07
N HIS A 113 -1.96 0.29 -6.37
CA HIS A 113 -2.90 0.04 -5.28
C HIS A 113 -4.34 0.36 -5.69
N ARG A 114 -4.52 1.30 -6.61
CA ARG A 114 -5.82 1.73 -7.12
C ARG A 114 -5.84 1.71 -8.66
N PRO A 115 -7.02 1.54 -9.28
CA PRO A 115 -7.15 1.65 -10.73
C PRO A 115 -6.66 3.03 -11.17
N ASN A 116 -5.82 3.08 -12.20
CA ASN A 116 -5.28 4.30 -12.81
C ASN A 116 -4.40 5.18 -11.89
N GLU A 117 -4.03 4.68 -10.71
CA GLU A 117 -3.20 5.39 -9.75
C GLU A 117 -2.08 4.47 -9.26
N SER A 118 -0.85 4.93 -9.44
CA SER A 118 0.33 4.27 -8.88
C SER A 118 1.10 5.22 -8.00
N PHE A 119 1.75 4.62 -7.01
CA PHE A 119 2.76 5.29 -6.21
C PHE A 119 4.09 4.58 -6.43
N PHE A 120 5.19 5.29 -6.19
CA PHE A 120 6.50 4.85 -6.61
C PHE A 120 7.40 4.59 -5.41
N LEU A 121 8.24 3.57 -5.52
CA LEU A 121 9.27 3.22 -4.56
C LEU A 121 10.64 3.39 -5.20
N ALA A 122 11.47 4.24 -4.62
CA ALA A 122 12.88 4.38 -4.95
C ALA A 122 13.73 3.78 -3.82
N PRO A 123 14.09 2.49 -3.90
CA PRO A 123 14.96 1.85 -2.92
C PRO A 123 16.40 2.33 -3.09
N GLN A 124 17.02 2.74 -1.98
CA GLN A 124 18.43 3.10 -1.87
C GLN A 124 19.10 2.21 -0.81
N ALA A 125 20.43 2.31 -0.66
CA ALA A 125 21.19 1.44 0.25
C ALA A 125 20.76 1.54 1.72
N ASP A 126 20.39 2.74 2.19
CA ASP A 126 20.11 3.05 3.59
C ASP A 126 18.68 3.54 3.83
N LYS A 127 17.87 3.71 2.78
CA LYS A 127 16.50 4.22 2.86
C LYS A 127 15.66 3.73 1.69
N VAL A 128 14.35 3.80 1.87
CA VAL A 128 13.37 3.66 0.78
C VAL A 128 12.56 4.94 0.71
N THR A 129 12.60 5.61 -0.44
CA THR A 129 11.76 6.78 -0.71
C THR A 129 10.47 6.32 -1.37
N VAL A 130 9.33 6.73 -0.82
CA VAL A 130 7.99 6.40 -1.30
C VAL A 130 7.33 7.68 -1.78
N VAL A 131 6.91 7.75 -3.04
CA VAL A 131 6.33 8.96 -3.63
C VAL A 131 4.89 8.68 -4.10
N TYR A 132 3.95 9.47 -3.61
CA TYR A 132 2.54 9.45 -3.97
C TYR A 132 2.21 10.66 -4.84
N PRO A 133 1.94 10.49 -6.15
CA PRO A 133 1.28 11.50 -6.96
C PRO A 133 -0.20 11.54 -6.58
N MET A 134 -0.65 12.67 -6.01
CA MET A 134 -2.01 12.81 -5.48
C MET A 134 -2.96 13.36 -6.55
N ARG A 135 -4.06 12.64 -6.79
CA ARG A 135 -5.05 12.95 -7.83
C ARG A 135 -6.45 13.02 -7.25
N PHE A 136 -7.16 14.09 -7.55
CA PHE A 136 -8.56 14.29 -7.18
C PHE A 136 -9.37 14.78 -8.38
N GLN A 137 -10.64 14.39 -8.48
CA GLN A 137 -11.49 14.76 -9.63
C GLN A 137 -12.10 16.14 -9.46
N ASP A 138 -12.61 16.44 -8.26
CA ASP A 138 -13.32 17.69 -7.98
C ASP A 138 -12.35 18.83 -7.66
N SER A 139 -12.60 20.01 -8.24
CA SER A 139 -11.76 21.19 -8.01
C SER A 139 -11.72 21.62 -6.53
N ILE A 140 -12.82 21.41 -5.80
CA ILE A 140 -12.89 21.65 -4.35
C ILE A 140 -11.99 20.67 -3.60
N ASP A 141 -12.06 19.38 -3.92
CA ASP A 141 -11.23 18.33 -3.30
C ASP A 141 -9.75 18.57 -3.58
N ILE A 142 -9.38 19.06 -4.77
CA ILE A 142 -7.99 19.41 -5.09
C ILE A 142 -7.45 20.49 -4.14
N VAL A 143 -8.22 21.56 -3.93
CA VAL A 143 -7.81 22.65 -3.03
C VAL A 143 -7.73 22.16 -1.58
N LEU A 144 -8.75 21.43 -1.13
CA LEU A 144 -8.78 20.86 0.23
C LEU A 144 -7.64 19.87 0.47
N ALA A 145 -7.38 18.97 -0.48
CA ALA A 145 -6.28 18.01 -0.42
C ALA A 145 -4.93 18.71 -0.36
N THR A 146 -4.72 19.74 -1.19
CA THR A 146 -3.47 20.50 -1.22
C THR A 146 -3.21 21.14 0.15
N SER A 147 -4.19 21.84 0.72
CA SER A 147 -4.07 22.45 2.05
C SER A 147 -3.83 21.41 3.14
N PHE A 148 -4.60 20.30 3.13
CA PHE A 148 -4.44 19.22 4.10
C PHE A 148 -3.03 18.60 4.05
N LEU A 149 -2.50 18.35 2.86
CA LEU A 149 -1.18 17.74 2.68
C LEU A 149 -0.04 18.67 3.14
N GLN A 150 -0.17 19.98 2.90
CA GLN A 150 0.78 20.97 3.41
C GLN A 150 0.77 21.00 4.94
N GLU A 151 -0.42 21.05 5.55
CA GLU A 151 -0.56 21.00 7.02
C GLU A 151 -0.05 19.68 7.62
N PHE A 152 -0.30 18.55 6.95
CA PHE A 152 0.19 17.24 7.38
C PHE A 152 1.71 17.18 7.47
N VAL A 153 2.40 17.77 6.48
CA VAL A 153 3.87 17.87 6.48
C VAL A 153 4.38 18.81 7.56
N GLU A 154 3.68 19.92 7.80
CA GLU A 154 4.09 20.89 8.81
C GLU A 154 3.87 20.35 10.23
N ALA A 155 2.77 19.63 10.47
CA ALA A 155 2.50 18.94 11.73
C ALA A 155 3.60 17.92 12.10
N ARG A 156 4.17 17.25 11.08
CA ARG A 156 5.31 16.33 11.26
C ARG A 156 6.56 16.99 11.84
N ARG A 157 6.72 18.32 11.75
CA ARG A 157 7.87 19.04 12.32
C ARG A 157 7.83 19.12 13.86
N THR A 158 6.72 18.71 14.47
CA THR A 158 6.56 18.65 15.92
C THR A 158 7.50 17.62 16.54
N ALA A 159 8.15 17.96 17.65
CA ALA A 159 9.13 17.11 18.33
C ALA A 159 8.60 15.71 18.72
N ALA A 160 7.29 15.57 18.93
CA ALA A 160 6.63 14.29 19.21
C ALA A 160 6.76 13.28 18.05
N LEU A 161 7.00 13.74 16.82
CA LEU A 161 7.06 12.92 15.60
C LEU A 161 8.49 12.72 15.08
N ASN A 162 9.51 13.00 15.88
CA ASN A 162 10.93 12.82 15.50
C ASN A 162 11.29 11.38 15.12
N ASN A 163 10.58 10.40 15.68
CA ASN A 163 10.76 8.97 15.39
C ASN A 163 9.98 8.49 14.16
N ALA A 164 9.13 9.34 13.58
CA ALA A 164 8.34 9.01 12.40
C ALA A 164 9.17 9.19 11.11
N PRO A 165 8.78 8.52 10.00
CA PRO A 165 9.34 8.76 8.68
C PRO A 165 9.39 10.25 8.32
N SER A 166 10.41 10.64 7.55
CA SER A 166 10.41 11.98 6.95
C SER A 166 9.25 12.06 5.98
N CYS A 167 8.53 13.18 5.98
CA CYS A 167 7.43 13.45 5.05
C CYS A 167 7.65 14.82 4.42
N MET A 168 7.44 14.93 3.12
CA MET A 168 7.56 16.17 2.34
C MET A 168 6.43 16.25 1.32
N TRP A 169 5.99 17.47 1.02
CA TRP A 169 5.06 17.76 -0.07
C TRP A 169 5.74 18.69 -1.08
N SER A 170 5.49 18.46 -2.36
CA SER A 170 5.99 19.29 -3.47
C SER A 170 4.93 19.40 -4.57
N PRO A 171 4.74 20.58 -5.19
CA PRO A 171 3.87 20.71 -6.36
C PRO A 171 4.48 20.07 -7.63
N VAL A 172 5.79 19.82 -7.65
CA VAL A 172 6.55 19.28 -8.79
C VAL A 172 7.07 17.88 -8.46
N PRO A 173 7.13 16.93 -9.42
CA PRO A 173 7.65 15.59 -9.19
C PRO A 173 9.09 15.63 -8.65
N PRO A 174 9.41 14.84 -7.62
CA PRO A 174 10.74 14.79 -7.05
C PRO A 174 11.75 14.12 -8.00
N LEU A 175 13.04 14.37 -7.77
CA LEU A 175 14.12 13.95 -8.68
C LEU A 175 14.23 12.43 -8.82
N GLU A 176 13.76 11.68 -7.82
CA GLU A 176 13.66 10.22 -7.82
C GLU A 176 12.72 9.69 -8.92
N LEU A 177 11.79 10.50 -9.42
CA LEU A 177 10.86 10.14 -10.50
C LEU A 177 11.36 10.57 -11.89
N LYS A 178 12.62 10.95 -12.03
CA LYS A 178 13.20 11.28 -13.35
C LYS A 178 13.09 10.07 -14.29
N GLY A 179 12.51 10.30 -15.47
CA GLY A 179 12.37 9.27 -16.51
C GLY A 179 11.06 8.45 -16.42
N VAL A 180 10.19 8.74 -15.45
CA VAL A 180 8.82 8.20 -15.43
C VAL A 180 7.97 8.89 -16.49
N ASN A 181 7.02 8.16 -17.07
CA ASN A 181 6.09 8.71 -18.05
C ASN A 181 5.29 9.90 -17.49
N ALA A 182 5.09 10.93 -18.30
CA ALA A 182 4.38 12.15 -17.92
C ALA A 182 2.95 11.86 -17.42
N ASP A 183 2.24 10.91 -18.04
CA ASP A 183 0.87 10.55 -17.63
C ASP A 183 0.84 10.00 -16.19
N ALA A 184 1.85 9.21 -15.81
CA ALA A 184 1.97 8.66 -14.46
C ALA A 184 2.44 9.71 -13.43
N LEU A 185 2.93 10.86 -13.89
CA LEU A 185 3.31 12.01 -13.07
C LEU A 185 2.27 13.14 -13.09
N ASP A 186 1.16 13.01 -13.81
CA ASP A 186 0.11 14.02 -13.80
C ASP A 186 -0.61 14.05 -12.45
N ALA A 187 -0.17 14.91 -11.53
CA ALA A 187 -0.72 15.03 -10.18
C ALA A 187 -1.23 16.45 -9.96
N ASN A 188 -2.52 16.58 -9.62
CA ASN A 188 -3.17 17.88 -9.46
C ASN A 188 -3.19 18.40 -8.01
N ALA A 189 -2.98 17.54 -7.02
CA ALA A 189 -2.81 17.91 -5.61
C ALA A 189 -1.35 17.80 -5.12
N GLY A 190 -0.41 17.70 -6.06
CA GLY A 190 1.03 17.59 -5.80
C GLY A 190 1.50 16.18 -5.42
N PHE A 191 2.72 16.10 -4.90
CA PHE A 191 3.43 14.86 -4.60
C PHE A 191 3.77 14.79 -3.12
N VAL A 192 3.39 13.69 -2.48
CA VAL A 192 3.78 13.40 -1.10
C VAL A 192 4.92 12.40 -1.12
N THR A 193 6.03 12.72 -0.44
CA THR A 193 7.21 11.88 -0.37
C THR A 193 7.47 11.46 1.07
N PHE A 194 7.54 10.15 1.32
CA PHE A 194 8.01 9.59 2.58
C PHE A 194 9.40 9.01 2.43
N VAL A 195 10.28 9.28 3.40
CA VAL A 195 11.59 8.64 3.49
C VAL A 195 11.62 7.70 4.67
N VAL A 196 11.71 6.40 4.36
CA VAL A 196 11.72 5.31 5.32
C VAL A 196 13.15 4.84 5.56
N PHE A 197 13.60 4.85 6.80
CA PHE A 197 14.90 4.34 7.25
C PHE A 197 14.71 3.01 8.00
N PRO A 198 15.77 2.21 8.19
CA PRO A 198 15.70 0.91 8.87
C PRO A 198 14.98 0.97 10.23
N ARG A 199 15.24 2.02 11.02
CA ARG A 199 14.61 2.25 12.34
C ARG A 199 13.08 2.27 12.34
N HIS A 200 12.45 2.57 11.19
CA HIS A 200 10.99 2.59 11.04
C HIS A 200 10.42 1.19 10.77
N VAL A 201 11.23 0.25 10.26
CA VAL A 201 10.80 -1.07 9.80
C VAL A 201 11.43 -2.23 10.58
N GLU A 202 12.21 -1.94 11.61
CA GLU A 202 12.81 -2.94 12.48
C GLU A 202 11.77 -3.74 13.30
N GLY A 203 11.96 -5.06 13.33
CA GLY A 203 11.17 -5.99 14.13
C GLY A 203 9.68 -5.94 13.81
N ARG A 204 8.85 -5.74 14.85
CA ARG A 204 7.38 -5.73 14.74
C ARG A 204 6.80 -4.49 14.04
N LYS A 205 7.63 -3.49 13.69
CA LYS A 205 7.18 -2.24 13.04
C LYS A 205 6.97 -2.39 11.53
N LEU A 206 7.53 -3.42 10.91
CA LEU A 206 7.46 -3.65 9.46
C LEU A 206 6.02 -3.67 8.97
N ASP A 207 5.18 -4.55 9.54
CA ASP A 207 3.80 -4.73 9.10
C ASP A 207 2.96 -3.46 9.30
N LYS A 208 3.15 -2.75 10.42
CA LYS A 208 2.47 -1.47 10.68
C LYS A 208 2.86 -0.41 9.65
N THR A 209 4.15 -0.33 9.31
CA THR A 209 4.64 0.64 8.32
C THR A 209 4.13 0.33 6.92
N VAL A 210 4.15 -0.95 6.52
CA VAL A 210 3.57 -1.41 5.24
C VAL A 210 2.09 -1.02 5.16
N TRP A 211 1.31 -1.32 6.20
CA TRP A 211 -0.11 -0.98 6.26
C TRP A 211 -0.34 0.53 6.13
N SER A 212 0.37 1.34 6.93
CA SER A 212 0.23 2.80 6.91
C SER A 212 0.58 3.41 5.55
N LEU A 213 1.59 2.89 4.86
CA LEU A 213 1.95 3.37 3.52
C LEU A 213 0.89 2.97 2.49
N LEU A 214 0.46 1.70 2.46
CA LEU A 214 -0.57 1.24 1.51
C LEU A 214 -1.90 2.00 1.68
N THR A 215 -2.28 2.31 2.92
CA THR A 215 -3.55 2.98 3.22
C THR A 215 -3.49 4.50 3.20
N PHE A 216 -2.30 5.10 3.02
CA PHE A 216 -2.11 6.56 3.10
C PHE A 216 -3.02 7.33 2.15
N HIS A 217 -3.12 6.92 0.88
CA HIS A 217 -3.97 7.60 -0.09
C HIS A 217 -5.45 7.56 0.31
N ALA A 218 -5.91 6.41 0.82
CA ALA A 218 -7.28 6.24 1.31
C ALA A 218 -7.54 7.14 2.53
N TYR A 219 -6.55 7.25 3.43
CA TYR A 219 -6.60 8.14 4.59
C TYR A 219 -6.75 9.60 4.18
N VAL A 220 -5.95 10.09 3.23
CA VAL A 220 -6.06 11.48 2.73
C VAL A 220 -7.42 11.68 2.06
N SER A 221 -7.81 10.77 1.15
CA SER A 221 -9.09 10.86 0.45
C SER A 221 -10.29 10.93 1.40
N TYR A 222 -10.25 10.15 2.48
CA TYR A 222 -11.28 10.15 3.50
C TYR A 222 -11.35 11.51 4.21
N HIS A 223 -10.20 12.04 4.66
CA HIS A 223 -10.18 13.32 5.38
C HIS A 223 -10.62 14.48 4.49
N VAL A 224 -10.19 14.51 3.23
CA VAL A 224 -10.62 15.52 2.25
C VAL A 224 -12.13 15.52 2.07
N LYS A 225 -12.77 14.34 1.97
CA LYS A 225 -14.22 14.22 1.82
C LYS A 225 -15.02 14.57 3.08
N VAL A 226 -14.41 14.42 4.25
CA VAL A 226 -15.08 14.69 5.53
C VAL A 226 -14.86 16.14 6.00
N THR A 227 -13.78 16.81 5.60
CA THR A 227 -13.53 18.23 5.93
C THR A 227 -14.70 19.17 5.57
N PRO A 228 -15.37 19.04 4.40
CA PRO A 228 -16.57 19.80 4.09
C PRO A 228 -17.70 19.61 5.11
N LEU A 229 -17.88 18.40 5.65
CA LEU A 229 -18.92 18.10 6.67
C LEU A 229 -18.65 18.80 8.00
N PHE A 230 -17.38 19.04 8.34
CA PHE A 230 -17.00 19.82 9.53
C PHE A 230 -17.12 21.34 9.33
N SER A 231 -17.15 21.82 8.08
CA SER A 231 -17.34 23.23 7.77
C SER A 231 -18.81 23.70 7.81
N TRP A 232 -19.77 22.78 8.00
CA TRP A 232 -21.16 23.14 8.30
C TRP A 232 -21.27 23.69 9.73
N PRO A 233 -22.06 24.76 9.97
CA PRO A 233 -22.03 25.57 11.19
C PRO A 233 -22.67 24.87 12.42
N GLY A 234 -22.14 23.71 12.80
CA GLY A 234 -22.62 22.91 13.94
C GLY A 234 -21.63 21.87 14.47
N PHE A 235 -20.49 21.61 13.84
CA PHE A 235 -19.52 20.62 14.31
C PHE A 235 -18.12 21.22 14.51
N ILE A 236 -17.88 21.69 15.74
CA ILE A 236 -16.59 22.19 16.22
C ILE A 236 -15.55 21.05 16.23
N PHE A 237 -14.36 21.35 15.72
CA PHE A 237 -13.09 20.61 15.78
C PHE A 237 -12.99 19.61 16.95
N ILE A 238 -12.88 18.32 16.64
CA ILE A 238 -12.41 17.31 17.59
C ILE A 238 -10.91 17.10 17.38
N LYS A 239 -10.15 17.41 18.43
CA LYS A 239 -8.71 17.23 18.58
C LYS A 239 -8.25 15.82 18.18
N PHE A 240 -7.20 15.75 17.35
CA PHE A 240 -6.28 14.63 17.35
C PHE A 240 -5.39 14.70 18.60
N VAL A 241 -5.63 13.82 19.57
CA VAL A 241 -4.62 13.29 20.51
C VAL A 241 -4.98 11.81 20.72
N ASP A 242 -3.98 10.95 20.54
CA ASP A 242 -3.98 9.47 20.56
C ASP A 242 -4.75 8.79 21.72
N PRO A 243 -5.04 7.47 21.62
CA PRO A 243 -5.58 6.67 22.73
C PRO A 243 -4.66 6.61 23.95
#